data_AF-A0A1J5I9X8-F1
#
_entry.id   AF-A0A1J5I9X8-F1
#
_cell.length_a   1.000
_cell.length_b   1.000
_cell.length_c   1.000
_cell.angle_alpha   90.00
_cell.angle_beta   90.00
_cell.angle_gamma   90.00
#
_symmetry.space_group_name_H-M   'P 1'
#
loop_
_entity.id
_entity.type
_entity.pdbx_description
1 polymer ?
#
loop_
_entity_poly.entity_id
_entity_poly.type
_entity_poly.pdbx_seq_one_letter_code
_entity_poly.pdbx_strand_id
1 'polypeptide(L)'
;MGWAFVGLCIGILFAAGCGKKGDPIPTRARLPAAIADLSAASSAEGIILRWSILFPQGGIGSFRILRSDTEAADACPGCPQDHRTLVQLSVADGRLQREGAKGIRYFDADVRLGRFYSYRVASCDPRGNCGEASNTAQRVHETR
;
A
#
# COMPACT_ATOMS: atom_id res chain seq x y z
N MET A 1 48.29 -23.01 -67.92
CA MET A 1 48.64 -24.45 -67.99
C MET A 1 49.05 -24.88 -66.59
N GLY A 2 48.16 -25.59 -65.86
CA GLY A 2 48.40 -26.15 -64.51
C GLY A 2 48.57 -25.10 -63.38
N TRP A 3 48.20 -25.31 -62.13
CA TRP A 3 48.06 -26.55 -61.36
C TRP A 3 46.86 -26.46 -60.42
N ALA A 4 46.24 -27.61 -60.20
CA ALA A 4 45.13 -27.83 -59.29
C ALA A 4 45.63 -28.16 -57.86
N PHE A 5 44.71 -28.04 -56.90
CA PHE A 5 44.69 -28.60 -55.54
C PHE A 5 45.71 -28.10 -54.51
N VAL A 6 45.28 -27.18 -53.63
CA VAL A 6 45.68 -27.20 -52.20
C VAL A 6 44.52 -26.69 -51.32
N GLY A 7 44.09 -27.54 -50.38
CA GLY A 7 43.67 -27.13 -49.03
C GLY A 7 42.24 -26.61 -48.88
N LEU A 8 41.25 -27.45 -48.57
CA LEU A 8 40.98 -27.94 -47.21
C LEU A 8 40.55 -26.80 -46.25
N CYS A 9 39.24 -26.76 -46.00
CA CYS A 9 38.60 -26.45 -44.72
C CYS A 9 39.15 -25.27 -43.89
N ILE A 10 38.61 -24.08 -44.08
CA ILE A 10 38.39 -23.08 -43.01
C ILE A 10 37.21 -22.26 -43.52
N GLY A 11 35.98 -22.54 -43.12
CA GLY A 11 35.52 -22.36 -41.77
C GLY A 11 34.49 -21.23 -41.84
N ILE A 12 33.33 -21.55 -42.40
CA ILE A 12 32.19 -20.64 -42.46
C ILE A 12 31.75 -20.41 -41.01
N LEU A 13 32.32 -19.38 -40.36
CA LEU A 13 31.85 -18.84 -39.10
C LEU A 13 30.53 -18.11 -39.36
N PHE A 14 29.48 -18.89 -39.57
CA PHE A 14 28.11 -18.43 -39.51
C PHE A 14 27.85 -17.84 -38.12
N ALA A 15 27.37 -16.61 -38.17
CA ALA A 15 26.78 -15.88 -37.06
C ALA A 15 25.79 -16.75 -36.27
N ALA A 16 26.19 -17.18 -35.08
CA ALA A 16 25.30 -17.78 -34.09
C ALA A 16 25.46 -17.05 -32.74
N GLY A 17 25.35 -15.72 -32.78
CA GLY A 17 25.13 -14.92 -31.58
C GLY A 17 23.64 -14.87 -31.28
N CYS A 18 23.07 -15.93 -30.69
CA CYS A 18 21.74 -15.85 -30.10
C CYS A 18 21.81 -14.99 -28.83
N GLY A 19 21.71 -13.67 -29.00
CA GLY A 19 21.53 -12.74 -27.91
C GLY A 19 20.16 -12.96 -27.29
N LYS A 20 20.05 -13.89 -26.33
CA LYS A 20 18.92 -13.94 -25.43
C LYS A 20 19.05 -12.74 -24.50
N LYS A 21 18.45 -11.62 -24.89
CA LYS A 21 18.24 -10.48 -23.98
C LYS A 21 17.32 -11.04 -22.89
N GLY A 22 17.91 -11.48 -21.78
CA GLY A 22 17.14 -11.97 -20.64
C GLY A 22 16.13 -10.88 -20.25
N ASP A 23 14.91 -11.29 -19.96
CA ASP A 23 13.89 -10.35 -19.50
C ASP A 23 14.48 -9.58 -18.31
N PRO A 24 14.49 -8.24 -18.35
CA PRO A 24 15.00 -7.46 -17.24
C PRO A 24 14.21 -7.88 -16.01
N ILE A 25 14.90 -8.41 -14.99
CA ILE A 25 14.28 -8.75 -13.71
C ILE A 25 13.61 -7.47 -13.22
N PRO A 26 12.27 -7.45 -13.05
CA PRO A 26 11.59 -6.25 -12.59
C PRO A 26 12.20 -5.92 -11.23
N THR A 27 12.82 -4.74 -11.14
CA THR A 27 13.27 -4.21 -9.87
C THR A 27 12.04 -4.15 -8.98
N ARG A 28 11.97 -4.97 -7.93
CA ARG A 28 10.83 -4.92 -7.00
C ARG A 28 10.76 -3.49 -6.49
N ALA A 29 9.69 -2.78 -6.84
CA ALA A 29 9.44 -1.47 -6.29
C ALA A 29 9.42 -1.61 -4.76
N ARG A 30 10.31 -0.90 -4.08
CA ARG A 30 10.34 -0.88 -2.62
C ARG A 30 9.16 -0.05 -2.15
N LEU A 31 8.03 -0.71 -1.90
CA LEU A 31 6.83 -0.06 -1.38
C LEU A 31 7.02 0.35 0.08
N PRO A 32 6.27 1.35 0.56
CA PRO A 32 6.26 1.71 1.98
C PRO A 32 5.87 0.52 2.88
N ALA A 33 6.48 0.45 4.06
CA ALA A 33 6.14 -0.57 5.04
C ALA A 33 4.73 -0.36 5.62
N ALA A 34 4.11 -1.46 6.08
CA ALA A 34 2.84 -1.41 6.79
C ALA A 34 2.96 -0.61 8.09
N ILE A 35 1.91 0.15 8.39
CA ILE A 35 1.74 0.83 9.68
C ILE A 35 1.38 -0.21 10.73
N ALA A 36 2.06 -0.21 11.88
CA ALA A 36 1.89 -1.23 12.92
C ALA A 36 0.99 -0.81 14.08
N ASP A 37 0.75 0.50 14.24
CA ASP A 37 0.15 1.11 15.43
C ASP A 37 -1.15 1.87 15.13
N LEU A 38 -1.88 1.48 14.07
CA LEU A 38 -3.18 2.08 13.79
C LEU A 38 -4.13 1.83 14.95
N SER A 39 -4.75 2.92 15.44
CA SER A 39 -5.76 2.89 16.47
C SER A 39 -6.97 3.73 16.08
N ALA A 40 -8.13 3.36 16.61
CA ALA A 40 -9.39 4.06 16.43
C ALA A 40 -10.02 4.36 17.79
N ALA A 41 -10.62 5.54 17.94
CA ALA A 41 -11.34 5.96 19.14
C ALA A 41 -12.64 6.66 18.75
N SER A 42 -13.75 6.30 19.39
CA SER A 42 -15.03 6.99 19.21
C SER A 42 -15.04 8.31 20.00
N SER A 43 -15.55 9.38 19.40
CA SER A 43 -15.96 10.63 20.06
C SER A 43 -17.46 10.84 19.88
N ALA A 44 -18.01 11.95 20.39
CA ALA A 44 -19.43 12.27 20.20
C ALA A 44 -19.77 12.63 18.73
N GLU A 45 -18.78 13.15 17.99
CA GLU A 45 -18.95 13.68 16.64
C GLU A 45 -18.44 12.73 15.56
N GLY A 46 -17.70 11.67 15.91
CA GLY A 46 -17.22 10.71 14.93
C GLY A 46 -16.19 9.71 15.45
N ILE A 47 -15.35 9.19 14.54
CA ILE A 47 -14.23 8.30 14.88
C ILE A 47 -12.90 8.97 14.57
N ILE A 48 -12.01 8.96 15.55
CA ILE A 48 -10.64 9.47 15.43
C ILE A 48 -9.71 8.30 15.16
N LEU A 49 -8.99 8.36 14.04
CA LEU A 49 -7.92 7.43 13.70
C LEU A 49 -6.57 8.06 14.03
N ARG A 50 -5.66 7.26 14.59
CA ARG A 50 -4.27 7.66 14.88
C ARG A 50 -3.29 6.59 14.47
N TRP A 51 -2.17 7.00 13.89
CA TRP A 51 -1.06 6.12 13.55
C TRP A 51 0.26 6.88 13.45
N SER A 52 1.38 6.16 13.47
CA SER A 52 2.70 6.73 13.28
C SER A 52 3.23 6.49 11.87
N ILE A 53 3.96 7.47 11.36
CA ILE A 53 4.72 7.35 10.13
C ILE A 53 6.10 6.79 10.43
N LEU A 54 6.41 5.70 9.74
CA LEU A 54 7.79 5.30 9.49
C LEU A 54 8.18 5.94 8.15
N PHE A 55 9.31 6.65 8.08
CA PHE A 55 9.80 7.23 6.84
C PHE A 55 10.70 6.20 6.13
N PRO A 56 10.17 5.32 5.25
CA PRO A 56 11.01 4.39 4.51
C PRO A 56 11.88 5.14 3.50
N GLN A 57 12.98 4.50 3.12
CA GLN A 57 13.75 4.91 1.95
C GLN A 57 12.85 4.78 0.71
N GLY A 58 12.42 5.91 0.14
CA GLY A 58 11.40 6.00 -0.92
C GLY A 58 10.30 7.03 -0.65
N GLY A 59 10.15 7.46 0.62
CA GLY A 59 9.17 8.46 1.03
C GLY A 59 7.72 7.96 1.01
N ILE A 60 6.81 8.78 1.54
CA ILE A 60 5.37 8.54 1.48
C ILE A 60 4.74 9.74 0.78
N GLY A 61 3.94 9.48 -0.26
CA GLY A 61 3.19 10.49 -0.98
C GLY A 61 1.76 10.66 -0.45
N SER A 62 1.12 9.55 -0.07
CA SER A 62 -0.27 9.56 0.41
C SER A 62 -0.59 8.40 1.36
N PHE A 63 -1.69 8.51 2.09
CA PHE A 63 -2.31 7.42 2.82
C PHE A 63 -3.63 7.03 2.17
N ARG A 64 -3.85 5.73 1.96
CA ARG A 64 -5.15 5.18 1.61
C ARG A 64 -5.82 4.65 2.86
N ILE A 65 -6.95 5.25 3.24
CA ILE A 65 -7.76 4.85 4.38
C ILE A 65 -8.86 3.93 3.86
N LEU A 66 -8.91 2.74 4.42
CA LEU A 66 -9.90 1.71 4.14
C LEU A 66 -10.87 1.63 5.32
N ARG A 67 -12.16 1.56 5.04
CA ARG A 67 -13.24 1.45 6.02
C ARG A 67 -14.17 0.30 5.63
N SER A 68 -14.55 -0.48 6.63
CA SER A 68 -15.70 -1.37 6.58
C SER A 68 -16.66 -0.94 7.69
N ASP A 69 -17.95 -0.92 7.40
CA ASP A 69 -18.99 -0.58 8.36
C ASP A 69 -20.14 -1.60 8.29
N THR A 70 -20.52 -2.12 9.45
CA THR A 70 -21.62 -3.07 9.62
C THR A 70 -22.49 -2.63 10.78
N GLU A 71 -23.70 -3.19 10.89
CA GLU A 71 -24.48 -3.01 12.12
C GLU A 71 -23.69 -3.60 13.30
N ALA A 72 -23.73 -2.95 14.47
CA ALA A 72 -23.05 -3.46 15.65
C ALA A 72 -23.63 -4.81 16.11
N ALA A 73 -24.92 -5.04 15.88
CA ALA A 73 -25.58 -6.30 16.16
C ALA A 73 -25.05 -7.46 15.30
N ASP A 74 -24.60 -7.16 14.08
CA ASP A 74 -24.05 -8.14 13.13
C ASP A 74 -22.53 -8.31 13.30
N ALA A 75 -21.90 -7.52 14.17
CA ALA A 75 -20.47 -7.58 14.40
C ALA A 75 -20.11 -8.87 15.16
N CYS A 76 -19.58 -9.85 14.44
CA CYS A 76 -19.12 -11.11 14.99
C CYS A 76 -17.58 -11.22 14.99
N PRO A 77 -16.98 -11.86 16.02
CA PRO A 77 -15.54 -12.12 16.03
C PRO A 77 -15.09 -12.94 14.82
N GLY A 78 -14.13 -12.40 14.05
CA GLY A 78 -13.52 -13.09 12.91
C GLY A 78 -14.32 -13.04 11.60
N CYS A 79 -15.45 -12.33 11.57
CA CYS A 79 -16.26 -12.22 10.36
C CYS A 79 -15.52 -11.43 9.26
N PRO A 80 -15.58 -11.89 7.99
CA PRO A 80 -14.96 -11.18 6.88
C PRO A 80 -15.50 -9.75 6.77
N GLN A 81 -14.59 -8.78 6.71
CA GLN A 81 -14.94 -7.38 6.60
C GLN A 81 -14.69 -6.92 5.17
N ASP A 82 -15.70 -6.30 4.56
CA ASP A 82 -15.57 -5.70 3.23
C ASP A 82 -14.95 -4.30 3.36
N HIS A 83 -13.62 -4.25 3.46
CA HIS A 83 -12.86 -2.99 3.54
C HIS A 83 -12.84 -2.29 2.18
N ARG A 84 -13.53 -1.16 2.09
CA ARG A 84 -13.55 -0.30 0.89
C ARG A 84 -12.69 0.93 1.11
N THR A 85 -12.22 1.54 0.03
CA THR A 85 -11.51 2.82 0.14
C THR A 85 -12.47 3.90 0.58
N LEU A 86 -12.23 4.44 1.79
CA LEU A 86 -12.92 5.64 2.27
C LEU A 86 -12.37 6.87 1.56
N VAL A 87 -11.04 7.01 1.60
CA VAL A 87 -10.35 8.17 1.03
C VAL A 87 -8.87 7.87 0.82
N GLN A 88 -8.26 8.53 -0.16
CA GLN A 88 -6.81 8.60 -0.30
C GLN A 88 -6.37 10.07 -0.16
N LEU A 89 -5.50 10.35 0.82
CA LEU A 89 -5.10 11.70 1.20
C LEU A 89 -3.60 11.87 1.02
N SER A 90 -3.17 12.97 0.39
CA SER A 90 -1.74 13.30 0.33
C SER A 90 -1.20 13.57 1.73
N VAL A 91 0.11 13.40 1.94
CA VAL A 91 0.74 13.69 3.25
C VAL A 91 0.64 15.15 3.71
N ALA A 92 0.30 16.05 2.78
CA ALA A 92 0.09 17.49 3.02
C ALA A 92 -1.39 17.89 3.10
N ASP A 93 -2.31 16.93 2.99
CA ASP A 93 -3.75 17.18 3.05
C ASP A 93 -4.15 17.73 4.43
N GLY A 94 -4.93 18.82 4.45
CA GLY A 94 -5.35 19.48 5.69
C GLY A 94 -6.28 18.65 6.59
N ARG A 95 -6.86 17.57 6.07
CA ARG A 95 -7.64 16.60 6.88
C ARG A 95 -6.75 15.72 7.75
N LEU A 96 -5.46 15.63 7.45
CA LEU A 96 -4.47 14.93 8.25
C LEU A 96 -3.82 15.92 9.22
N GLN A 97 -4.06 15.72 10.51
CA GLN A 97 -3.46 16.50 11.57
C GLN A 97 -2.16 15.83 12.02
N ARG A 98 -1.10 16.63 12.21
CA ARG A 98 0.18 16.15 12.74
C ARG A 98 0.15 16.14 14.26
N GLU A 99 0.42 14.98 14.84
CA GLU A 99 0.60 14.80 16.29
C GLU A 99 2.09 14.52 16.55
N GLY A 100 2.85 15.58 16.85
CA GLY A 100 4.30 15.49 17.02
C GLY A 100 5.06 15.20 15.71
N ALA A 101 6.24 14.58 15.82
CA ALA A 101 7.13 14.38 14.67
C ALA A 101 6.68 13.28 13.69
N LYS A 102 5.96 12.26 14.19
CA LYS A 102 5.60 11.06 13.43
C LYS A 102 4.11 10.73 13.46
N GLY A 103 3.36 11.27 14.42
CA GLY A 103 1.94 10.95 14.59
C GLY A 103 1.08 11.64 13.53
N ILE A 104 0.09 10.90 13.07
CA ILE A 104 -0.97 11.36 12.18
C ILE A 104 -2.30 11.09 12.85
N ARG A 105 -3.18 12.08 12.79
CA ARG A 105 -4.57 12.00 13.17
C ARG A 105 -5.47 12.28 11.97
N TYR A 106 -6.48 11.45 11.79
CA TYR A 106 -7.58 11.67 10.85
C TYR A 106 -8.90 11.55 11.58
N PHE A 107 -9.88 12.38 11.20
CA PHE A 107 -11.21 12.37 11.79
C PHE A 107 -12.24 11.94 10.73
N ASP A 108 -12.90 10.82 11.00
CA ASP A 108 -14.04 10.34 10.23
C ASP A 108 -15.34 10.85 10.87
N ALA A 109 -15.92 11.89 10.28
CA ALA A 109 -17.20 12.46 10.70
C ALA A 109 -18.40 11.75 10.04
N ASP A 110 -18.18 10.99 8.98
CA ASP A 110 -19.24 10.28 8.25
C ASP A 110 -19.49 8.91 8.89
N VAL A 111 -19.85 8.94 10.17
CA VAL A 111 -20.18 7.75 10.95
C VAL A 111 -21.57 7.89 11.57
N ARG A 112 -22.30 6.79 11.59
CA ARG A 112 -23.60 6.63 12.23
C ARG A 112 -23.47 5.85 13.52
N LEU A 113 -24.30 6.22 14.49
CA LEU A 113 -24.42 5.55 15.78
C LEU A 113 -24.88 4.10 15.61
N GLY A 114 -24.43 3.23 16.52
CA GLY A 114 -24.80 1.81 16.52
C GLY A 114 -24.15 0.99 15.40
N ARG A 115 -23.20 1.57 14.67
CA ARG A 115 -22.42 0.86 13.65
C ARG A 115 -21.06 0.43 14.18
N PHE A 116 -20.63 -0.75 13.78
CA PHE A 116 -19.29 -1.25 13.98
C PHE A 116 -18.40 -0.90 12.79
N TYR A 117 -17.31 -0.20 13.06
CA TYR A 117 -16.35 0.21 12.06
C TYR A 117 -15.05 -0.54 12.21
N SER A 118 -14.46 -0.85 11.06
CA SER A 118 -13.12 -1.40 10.97
C SER A 118 -12.30 -0.65 9.95
N TYR A 119 -11.12 -0.24 10.38
CA TYR A 119 -10.21 0.59 9.62
C TYR A 119 -8.89 -0.12 9.37
N ARG A 120 -8.34 0.17 8.19
CA ARG A 120 -6.94 -0.10 7.84
C ARG A 120 -6.39 1.10 7.08
N VAL A 121 -5.09 1.33 7.18
CA VAL A 121 -4.40 2.39 6.44
C VAL A 121 -3.22 1.80 5.70
N ALA A 122 -3.08 2.15 4.43
CA ALA A 122 -1.90 1.80 3.63
C ALA A 122 -1.11 3.06 3.27
N SER A 123 0.21 2.99 3.45
CA SER A 123 1.13 4.04 3.01
C SER A 123 1.44 3.83 1.52
N CYS A 124 1.35 4.91 0.74
CA CYS A 124 1.62 4.87 -0.69
C CYS A 124 2.79 5.78 -1.05
N ASP A 125 3.61 5.33 -1.99
CA ASP A 125 4.71 6.12 -2.53
C ASP A 125 4.18 7.35 -3.30
N PRO A 126 5.05 8.30 -3.69
CA PRO A 126 4.65 9.46 -4.50
C PRO A 126 4.05 9.13 -5.88
N ARG A 127 4.19 7.88 -6.36
CA ARG A 127 3.60 7.39 -7.61
C ARG A 127 2.22 6.76 -7.39
N GLY A 128 1.76 6.67 -6.14
CA GLY A 128 0.47 6.10 -5.77
C GLY A 128 0.48 4.59 -5.53
N ASN A 129 1.65 3.94 -5.56
CA ASN A 129 1.75 2.51 -5.24
C ASN A 129 1.73 2.32 -3.72
N CYS A 130 0.74 1.58 -3.23
CA CYS A 130 0.56 1.36 -1.80
C CYS A 130 1.23 0.06 -1.36
N GLY A 131 1.87 0.09 -0.20
CA GLY A 131 2.33 -1.11 0.48
C GLY A 131 1.18 -1.86 1.15
N GLU A 132 1.56 -2.84 1.98
CA GLU A 132 0.62 -3.61 2.78
C GLU A 132 -0.21 -2.73 3.72
N ALA A 133 -1.44 -3.18 3.99
CA ALA A 133 -2.33 -2.51 4.92
C ALA A 133 -1.84 -2.64 6.36
N SER A 134 -2.20 -1.67 7.20
CA SER A 134 -1.89 -1.68 8.63
C SER A 134 -2.53 -2.84 9.39
N ASN A 135 -2.20 -2.95 10.67
CA ASN A 135 -3.04 -3.66 11.63
C ASN A 135 -4.50 -3.14 11.55
N THR A 136 -5.46 -3.98 11.93
CA THR A 136 -6.88 -3.61 11.88
C THR A 136 -7.27 -2.88 13.18
N ALA A 137 -7.90 -1.72 13.05
CA ALA A 137 -8.43 -0.96 14.18
C ALA A 137 -9.96 -0.94 14.12
N GLN A 138 -10.62 -1.42 15.18
CA GLN A 138 -12.07 -1.61 15.20
C GLN A 138 -12.73 -0.83 16.33
N ARG A 139 -13.86 -0.19 16.07
CA ARG A 139 -14.67 0.51 17.08
C ARG A 139 -16.15 0.52 16.71
N VAL A 140 -17.01 0.36 17.70
CA VAL A 140 -18.42 0.75 17.59
C VAL A 140 -18.51 2.26 17.82
N HIS A 141 -19.29 2.95 17.00
CA HIS A 141 -19.60 4.35 17.24
C HIS A 141 -20.82 4.46 18.15
N GLU A 142 -20.57 4.90 19.37
CA GLU A 142 -21.56 5.16 20.41
C GLU A 142 -21.32 6.56 20.95
N THR A 143 -22.39 7.29 21.25
CA THR A 143 -22.33 8.52 22.04
C THR A 143 -21.88 8.13 23.43
N ARG A 144 -20.64 8.49 23.76
CA ARG A 144 -20.06 8.27 25.08
C ARG A 144 -20.76 9.13 26.14
#